data_AF-A0A3A9URX2-F1
#
_entry.id   AF-A0A3A9URX2-F1
#
_cell.length_a   1.000
_cell.length_b   1.000
_cell.length_c   1.000
_cell.angle_alpha   90.00
_cell.angle_beta   90.00
_cell.angle_gamma   90.00
#
_symmetry.space_group_name_H-M   'P 1'
#
loop_
_entity.id
_entity.type
_entity.pdbx_description
1 polymer ?
#
loop_
_entity_poly.entity_id
_entity_poly.type
_entity_poly.pdbx_seq_one_letter_code
_entity_poly.pdbx_strand_id
1 'polypeptide(L)'
;MKNDFDKEISQTLKNQAQELDAMLDGGMFNYLKYGFDKSFAGIMKLGYAIAIVLSIVMFWVGFKFFTAMPEEQLFWGVLLILSFIAQVTTKLWIFMQTNRNILSRELRMMELRLSTLEK
;
A
#
# COMPACT_ATOMS: atom_id res chain seq x y z
N MET A 1 -4.94 30.72 -26.20
CA MET A 1 -4.29 30.22 -24.97
C MET A 1 -5.03 29.05 -24.28
N LYS A 2 -6.06 28.44 -24.88
CA LYS A 2 -6.77 27.24 -24.34
C LYS A 2 -6.09 25.91 -24.69
N ASN A 3 -5.37 25.86 -25.82
CA ASN A 3 -4.85 24.61 -26.39
C ASN A 3 -3.65 24.02 -25.65
N ASP A 4 -2.84 24.82 -24.95
CA ASP A 4 -1.66 24.30 -24.26
C ASP A 4 -2.02 23.63 -22.93
N PHE A 5 -3.00 24.19 -22.19
CA PHE A 5 -3.54 23.57 -20.97
C PHE A 5 -4.27 22.26 -21.28
N ASP A 6 -5.12 22.23 -22.31
CA ASP A 6 -5.81 21.01 -22.73
C ASP A 6 -4.83 19.95 -23.24
N LYS A 7 -3.74 20.37 -23.91
CA LYS A 7 -2.65 19.45 -24.30
C LYS A 7 -1.89 18.93 -23.10
N GLU A 8 -1.54 19.78 -22.14
CA GLU A 8 -0.81 19.38 -20.94
C GLU A 8 -1.64 18.44 -20.07
N ILE A 9 -2.95 18.69 -19.96
CA ILE A 9 -3.92 17.79 -19.33
C ILE A 9 -3.97 16.48 -20.12
N SER A 10 -4.20 16.51 -21.44
CA SER A 10 -4.26 15.29 -22.28
C SER A 10 -2.98 14.45 -22.22
N GLN A 11 -1.82 15.09 -22.20
CA GLN A 11 -0.52 14.44 -22.06
C GLN A 11 -0.37 13.79 -20.68
N THR A 12 -0.74 14.53 -19.63
CA THR A 12 -0.76 14.04 -18.24
C THR A 12 -1.74 12.88 -18.08
N LEU A 13 -2.89 12.92 -18.76
CA LEU A 13 -3.91 11.87 -18.78
C LEU A 13 -3.40 10.60 -19.47
N LYS A 14 -2.70 10.73 -20.61
CA LYS A 14 -2.10 9.60 -21.33
C LYS A 14 -1.01 8.94 -20.50
N ASN A 15 -0.16 9.73 -19.85
CA ASN A 15 0.89 9.23 -18.98
C ASN A 15 0.29 8.48 -17.77
N GLN A 16 -0.76 9.02 -17.15
CA GLN A 16 -1.46 8.36 -16.03
C GLN A 16 -2.21 7.09 -16.45
N ALA A 17 -2.83 7.07 -17.64
CA ALA A 17 -3.48 5.88 -18.18
C ALA A 17 -2.46 4.77 -18.50
N GLN A 18 -1.32 5.13 -19.07
CA GLN A 18 -0.21 4.19 -19.30
C GLN A 18 0.41 3.69 -18.00
N GLU A 19 0.52 4.54 -16.96
CA GLU A 19 0.92 4.07 -15.63
C GLU A 19 -0.06 3.04 -15.08
N LEU A 20 -1.37 3.29 -15.18
CA LEU A 20 -2.40 2.39 -14.68
C LEU A 20 -2.44 1.05 -15.43
N ASP A 21 -2.32 1.06 -16.76
CA ASP A 21 -2.21 -0.18 -17.55
C ASP A 21 -0.92 -0.94 -17.19
N ALA A 22 0.20 -0.23 -17.02
CA ALA A 22 1.43 -0.84 -16.55
C ALA A 22 1.35 -1.36 -15.10
N MET A 23 0.39 -0.92 -14.29
CA MET A 23 0.11 -1.49 -12.96
C MET A 23 -0.62 -2.82 -13.05
N LEU A 24 -1.55 -2.97 -14.01
CA LEU A 24 -2.26 -4.22 -14.25
C LEU A 24 -1.34 -5.27 -14.87
N ASP A 25 -0.44 -4.87 -15.77
CA ASP A 25 0.55 -5.77 -16.41
C ASP A 25 1.81 -5.99 -15.56
N GLY A 26 2.17 -5.04 -14.70
CA GLY A 26 3.46 -4.99 -14.00
C GLY A 26 3.59 -5.82 -12.72
N GLY A 27 2.53 -6.52 -12.32
CA GLY A 27 2.52 -7.39 -11.15
C GLY A 27 2.56 -6.67 -9.79
N MET A 28 2.52 -7.46 -8.71
CA MET A 28 2.28 -6.98 -7.34
C MET A 28 3.35 -6.02 -6.81
N PHE A 29 4.61 -6.14 -7.27
CA PHE A 29 5.68 -5.24 -6.88
C PHE A 29 5.50 -3.83 -7.47
N ASN A 30 5.09 -3.73 -8.73
CA ASN A 30 4.78 -2.43 -9.34
C ASN A 30 3.56 -1.80 -8.66
N TYR A 31 2.52 -2.59 -8.40
CA TYR A 31 1.35 -2.14 -7.63
C TYR A 31 1.74 -1.53 -6.27
N LEU A 32 2.58 -2.20 -5.48
CA LEU A 32 3.03 -1.69 -4.19
C LEU A 32 3.93 -0.46 -4.31
N LYS A 33 4.75 -0.36 -5.36
CA LYS A 33 5.58 0.81 -5.64
C LYS A 33 4.73 2.07 -5.89
N TYR A 34 3.56 1.93 -6.50
CA TYR A 34 2.62 3.03 -6.69
C TYR A 34 1.96 3.53 -5.39
N GLY A 35 1.88 2.67 -4.36
CA GLY A 35 1.48 3.09 -3.01
C GLY A 35 2.41 4.16 -2.41
N PHE A 36 3.63 4.32 -2.95
CA PHE A 36 4.61 5.33 -2.55
C PHE A 36 4.51 6.65 -3.33
N ASP A 37 3.41 6.95 -4.02
CA ASP A 37 3.28 8.22 -4.72
C ASP A 37 3.37 9.43 -3.76
N LYS A 38 3.87 10.57 -4.26
CA LYS A 38 4.47 11.70 -3.52
C LYS A 38 3.69 12.20 -2.30
N SER A 39 2.36 12.09 -2.29
CA SER A 39 1.52 12.55 -1.18
C SER A 39 1.47 11.58 0.01
N PHE A 40 1.57 10.27 -0.24
CA PHE A 40 1.43 9.21 0.77
C PHE A 40 2.71 8.43 1.05
N ALA A 41 3.79 8.71 0.31
CA ALA A 41 5.10 8.07 0.45
C ALA A 41 5.63 8.04 1.90
N GLY A 42 5.41 9.11 2.69
CA GLY A 42 5.87 9.20 4.07
C GLY A 42 5.17 8.20 5.00
N ILE A 43 3.84 8.14 4.93
CA ILE A 43 3.02 7.20 5.70
C ILE A 43 3.31 5.76 5.27
N MET A 44 3.51 5.53 3.96
CA MET A 44 3.84 4.22 3.43
C MET A 44 5.20 3.71 3.94
N LYS A 45 6.23 4.56 3.96
CA LYS A 45 7.54 4.23 4.55
C LYS A 45 7.45 3.87 6.02
N LEU A 46 6.63 4.59 6.80
CA LEU A 46 6.37 4.26 8.21
C LEU A 46 5.70 2.89 8.34
N GLY A 47 4.70 2.58 7.49
CA GLY A 47 4.03 1.28 7.48
C GLY A 47 5.00 0.12 7.20
N TYR A 48 5.89 0.27 6.23
CA TYR A 48 6.93 -0.73 5.95
C TYR A 48 7.97 -0.83 7.07
N ALA A 49 8.36 0.28 7.70
CA ALA A 49 9.25 0.24 8.86
C ALA A 49 8.62 -0.54 10.03
N ILE A 50 7.34 -0.31 10.32
CA ILE A 50 6.57 -1.06 11.33
C ILE A 50 6.51 -2.55 10.95
N ALA A 51 6.28 -2.86 9.68
CA ALA A 51 6.26 -4.25 9.21
C ALA A 51 7.61 -4.96 9.43
N ILE A 52 8.74 -4.27 9.23
CA ILE A 52 10.09 -4.83 9.50
C ILE A 52 10.27 -5.06 11.01
N VAL A 53 9.95 -4.05 11.83
CA VAL A 53 10.07 -4.16 13.29
C VAL A 53 9.23 -5.31 13.84
N LEU A 54 7.97 -5.40 13.41
CA LEU A 54 7.08 -6.49 13.82
C LEU A 54 7.60 -7.86 13.37
N SER A 55 8.33 -7.94 12.24
CA SER A 55 8.90 -9.21 11.78
C SER A 55 10.02 -9.65 12.72
N ILE A 56 10.91 -8.72 13.10
CA ILE A 56 11.96 -8.97 14.10
C ILE A 56 11.35 -9.42 15.43
N VAL A 57 10.30 -8.72 15.90
CA VAL A 57 9.58 -9.08 17.12
C VAL A 57 8.95 -10.47 17.01
N MET A 58 8.33 -10.80 15.88
CA MET A 58 7.73 -12.11 15.66
C MET A 58 8.77 -13.23 15.73
N PHE A 59 9.94 -13.06 15.11
CA PHE A 59 11.03 -14.04 15.21
C PHE A 59 11.54 -14.18 16.64
N TRP A 60 11.68 -13.07 17.37
CA TRP A 60 12.12 -13.09 18.77
C TRP A 60 11.12 -13.81 19.69
N VAL A 61 9.83 -13.48 19.57
CA VAL A 61 8.76 -14.10 20.34
C VAL A 61 8.62 -15.58 19.98
N GLY A 62 8.77 -15.93 18.70
CA GLY A 62 8.79 -17.32 18.26
C GLY A 62 9.94 -18.10 18.90
N PHE A 63 11.16 -17.55 18.89
CA PHE A 63 12.32 -18.16 19.54
C PHE A 63 12.10 -18.35 21.05
N LYS A 64 11.53 -17.34 21.73
CA LYS A 64 11.19 -17.41 23.16
C LYS A 64 10.12 -18.45 23.44
N PHE A 65 9.11 -18.59 22.59
CA PHE A 65 8.08 -19.62 22.73
C PHE A 65 8.65 -21.04 22.67
N PHE A 66 9.58 -21.31 21.75
CA PHE A 66 10.21 -22.63 21.63
C PHE A 66 11.24 -22.94 22.74
N THR A 67 11.76 -21.92 23.42
CA THR A 67 12.78 -22.06 24.48
C THR A 67 12.24 -21.84 25.90
N ALA A 68 10.99 -21.43 26.03
CA ALA A 68 10.36 -21.16 27.32
C ALA A 68 10.08 -22.45 28.12
N MET A 69 10.11 -22.31 29.45
CA MET A 69 9.63 -23.36 30.35
C MET A 69 8.10 -23.54 30.22
N PRO A 70 7.54 -24.72 30.55
CA PRO A 70 6.12 -25.02 30.36
C PRO A 70 5.16 -24.00 30.97
N GLU A 71 5.54 -23.41 32.10
CA GLU A 71 4.75 -22.40 32.83
C GLU A 71 4.59 -21.08 32.06
N GLU A 72 5.61 -20.68 31.29
CA GLU A 72 5.60 -19.43 30.51
C GLU A 72 5.16 -19.65 29.05
N GLN A 73 5.09 -20.91 28.61
CA GLN A 73 4.84 -21.26 27.22
C GLN A 73 3.49 -20.71 26.71
N LEU A 74 2.46 -20.68 27.56
CA LEU A 74 1.16 -20.12 27.21
C LEU A 74 1.26 -18.61 26.90
N PHE A 75 1.98 -17.85 27.73
CA PHE A 75 2.17 -16.42 27.57
C PHE A 75 2.89 -16.10 26.25
N TRP A 76 4.00 -16.79 26.00
CA TRP A 76 4.76 -16.64 24.75
C TRP A 76 3.96 -17.09 23.53
N GLY A 77 3.09 -18.10 23.67
CA GLY A 77 2.20 -18.58 22.61
C GLY A 77 1.14 -17.55 22.21
N VAL A 78 0.49 -16.92 23.20
CA VAL A 78 -0.46 -15.83 22.95
C VAL A 78 0.23 -14.63 22.31
N LEU A 79 1.42 -14.24 22.80
CA LEU A 79 2.21 -13.18 22.19
C LEU A 79 2.61 -13.50 20.75
N LEU A 80 2.93 -14.76 20.44
CA LEU A 80 3.28 -15.18 19.09
C LEU A 80 2.07 -15.01 18.15
N ILE A 81 0.89 -15.48 18.56
CA ILE A 81 -0.36 -15.32 17.78
C ILE A 81 -0.68 -13.84 17.58
N LEU A 82 -0.59 -13.02 18.63
CA LEU A 82 -0.83 -11.57 18.53
C LEU A 82 0.15 -10.90 17.57
N SER A 83 1.44 -11.24 17.64
CA SER A 83 2.46 -10.70 16.72
C SER A 83 2.19 -11.10 15.27
N PHE A 84 1.71 -12.33 15.04
CA PHE A 84 1.35 -12.83 13.72
C PHE A 84 0.14 -12.09 13.14
N ILE A 85 -0.91 -11.90 13.94
CA ILE A 85 -2.09 -11.12 13.51
C ILE A 85 -1.68 -9.68 13.20
N ALA A 86 -0.87 -9.05 14.06
CA ALA A 86 -0.36 -7.71 13.83
C ALA A 86 0.43 -7.61 12.50
N GLN A 87 1.24 -8.63 12.17
CA GLN A 87 1.94 -8.73 10.89
C GLN A 87 0.98 -8.78 9.70
N VAL A 88 -0.03 -9.67 9.75
CA VAL A 88 -1.01 -9.83 8.68
C VAL A 88 -1.82 -8.54 8.49
N THR A 89 -2.32 -7.95 9.59
CA THR A 89 -3.08 -6.69 9.55
C THR A 89 -2.26 -5.54 8.98
N THR A 90 -0.97 -5.44 9.31
CA THR A 90 -0.09 -4.38 8.77
C THR A 90 0.05 -4.51 7.25
N LYS A 91 0.26 -5.72 6.74
CA LYS A 91 0.36 -5.96 5.29
C LYS A 91 -0.97 -5.70 4.58
N LEU A 92 -2.09 -6.10 5.19
CA LEU A 92 -3.42 -5.84 4.64
C LEU A 92 -3.72 -4.34 4.58
N TRP A 93 -3.37 -3.60 5.65
CA TRP A 93 -3.53 -2.15 5.69
C TRP A 93 -2.69 -1.45 4.60
N ILE A 94 -1.43 -1.87 4.42
CA ILE A 94 -0.56 -1.40 3.31
C ILE A 94 -1.28 -1.60 1.96
N PHE A 95 -1.82 -2.80 1.72
CA PHE A 95 -2.53 -3.09 0.48
C PHE A 95 -3.78 -2.22 0.31
N MET A 96 -4.60 -2.07 1.36
CA MET A 96 -5.81 -1.24 1.33
C MET A 96 -5.49 0.24 1.09
N GLN A 97 -4.41 0.76 1.68
CA GLN A 97 -4.00 2.15 1.46
C GLN A 97 -3.55 2.39 0.02
N THR A 98 -2.76 1.47 -0.54
CA THR A 98 -2.39 1.51 -1.95
C THR A 98 -3.64 1.49 -2.84
N ASN A 99 -4.58 0.58 -2.57
CA ASN A 99 -5.83 0.48 -3.31
C ASN A 99 -6.67 1.76 -3.25
N ARG A 100 -6.82 2.33 -2.04
CA ARG A 100 -7.55 3.57 -1.82
C ARG A 100 -6.94 4.74 -2.61
N ASN A 101 -5.62 4.81 -2.65
CA ASN A 101 -4.92 5.84 -3.42
C ASN A 101 -5.16 5.69 -4.92
N ILE A 102 -5.08 4.47 -5.46
CA ILE A 102 -5.36 4.18 -6.87
C ILE A 102 -6.80 4.56 -7.24
N LEU A 103 -7.78 4.06 -6.49
CA LEU A 103 -9.20 4.36 -6.71
C LEU A 103 -9.50 5.86 -6.67
N SER A 104 -8.86 6.61 -5.77
CA SER A 104 -9.05 8.06 -5.69
C SER A 104 -8.55 8.79 -6.95
N ARG A 105 -7.49 8.27 -7.60
CA ARG A 105 -6.99 8.81 -8.87
C ARG A 105 -7.92 8.45 -10.01
N GLU A 106 -8.37 7.20 -10.08
CA GLU A 106 -9.34 6.75 -11.08
C GLU A 106 -10.64 7.57 -11.04
N LEU A 107 -11.18 7.84 -9.85
CA LEU A 107 -12.38 8.65 -9.69
C LEU A 107 -12.20 10.08 -10.23
N ARG A 108 -11.10 10.75 -9.86
CA ARG A 108 -10.79 12.10 -10.38
C ARG A 108 -10.66 12.11 -11.90
N MET A 109 -10.08 11.06 -12.47
CA MET A 109 -9.94 10.90 -13.91
C MET A 109 -11.30 10.73 -14.60
N MET A 110 -12.21 9.96 -14.01
CA MET A 110 -13.58 9.79 -14.52
C MET A 110 -14.37 11.11 -14.45
N GLU A 111 -14.31 11.83 -13.33
CA GLU A 111 -14.95 13.15 -13.17
C GLU A 111 -14.49 14.14 -14.24
N LEU A 112 -13.19 14.19 -14.52
CA LEU A 112 -12.65 15.05 -15.58
C LEU A 112 -13.14 14.65 -16.97
N ARG A 113 -13.14 13.35 -17.29
CA ARG A 113 -13.65 12.84 -18.59
C ARG A 113 -15.11 13.20 -18.81
N LEU A 114 -15.95 13.08 -17.78
CA LEU A 114 -17.35 13.49 -17.83
C LEU A 114 -17.46 15.01 -18.10
N SER A 115 -16.68 15.84 -17.39
CA SER A 115 -16.70 17.29 -17.57
C SER A 115 -16.25 17.77 -18.96
N THR A 116 -15.41 16.99 -19.66
CA THR A 116 -14.98 17.27 -21.04
C THR A 116 -15.99 16.80 -22.09
N LEU A 117 -16.88 15.85 -21.77
CA LEU A 117 -17.93 15.38 -22.68
C LEU A 117 -19.19 16.25 -22.62
N GLU A 118 -19.42 16.95 -21.51
CA GLU A 118 -20.52 17.91 -21.35
C GLU A 118 -20.22 19.30 -21.98
N LYS A 119 -18.99 19.52 -22.47
CA LYS A 119 -18.58 20.75 -23.19
C LYS A 119 -18.55 20.53 -24.69
#